data_AF-A0A6N7AQQ5-F1
#
_entry.id   AF-A0A6N7AQQ5-F1
#
_cell.length_a   1.000
_cell.length_b   1.000
_cell.length_c   1.000
_cell.angle_alpha   90.00
_cell.angle_beta   90.00
_cell.angle_gamma   90.00
#
_symmetry.space_group_name_H-M   'P 1'
#
loop_
_entity.id
_entity.type
_entity.pdbx_description
1 polymer ?
#
loop_
_entity_poly.entity_id
_entity_poly.type
_entity_poly.pdbx_seq_one_letter_code
_entity_poly.pdbx_strand_id
1 'polypeptide(L)'
;MQREWILILFDLLSRFNTPFIEETALNSASPAKQANTGLLIIFLIILIPVLAALFFLVGFIYKNTIGKKLKTTLTEDYKNEAAAYEKEGKFVSAASVYENKFKDYKKAAVLYEKGKDYQQAARLYEFLGMTQKAKELHEKEGNIEASAEVSMQEGEYEEAAKLYDKAGKKIEAAIIMERAGRRLAAAKAYREAGEYKRASVLLEKEGLVKEAVEMFGFSLRGQKPDSSNIEDFYLYAFNLEKIGEAQKALDIFREIDKADPAFKDVREKIHMLAPPHKEDIDISLEGKSTLRSFIKNGRIEPKYSLKLWVQILKSLQESYNSGQPFGLLSPDNIVIDARNNISFLKRALSSAYISPESTRGLSPDVRADIYSSGVILYEMLTGKLEDLGSTRVIDIVEDVPDWLDEIVIKCIKKVREDRYQGIDDIFTDLKALSKSKKEPDTKSE
;
A
#
# COMPACT_ATOMS: atom_id res chain seq x y z
N MET A 1 32.03 -32.48 -31.46
CA MET A 1 33.15 -33.38 -31.86
C MET A 1 32.75 -34.55 -32.76
N GLN A 2 32.12 -35.65 -32.32
CA GLN A 2 31.89 -36.82 -33.22
C GLN A 2 31.02 -36.50 -34.45
N ARG A 3 29.97 -35.68 -34.33
CA ARG A 3 29.17 -35.22 -35.47
C ARG A 3 29.93 -34.28 -36.42
N GLU A 4 30.78 -33.41 -35.88
CA GLU A 4 31.58 -32.47 -36.68
C GLU A 4 32.64 -33.21 -37.50
N TRP A 5 33.29 -34.24 -36.93
CA TRP A 5 34.25 -35.06 -37.66
C TRP A 5 33.60 -35.90 -38.75
N ILE A 6 32.37 -36.40 -38.52
CA ILE A 6 31.60 -37.10 -39.57
C ILE A 6 31.23 -36.13 -40.69
N LEU A 7 30.83 -34.89 -40.36
CA LEU A 7 30.53 -33.85 -41.36
C LEU A 7 31.77 -33.38 -42.12
N ILE A 8 32.94 -33.27 -41.46
CA ILE A 8 34.21 -32.97 -42.12
C ILE A 8 34.64 -34.13 -43.04
N LEU A 9 34.45 -35.38 -42.61
CA LEU A 9 34.71 -36.56 -43.44
C LEU A 9 33.73 -36.61 -44.63
N PHE A 10 32.45 -36.28 -44.41
CA PHE A 10 31.45 -36.19 -45.47
C PHE A 10 31.73 -35.04 -46.43
N ASP A 11 32.20 -33.88 -45.94
CA ASP A 11 32.62 -32.72 -46.75
C ASP A 11 33.89 -33.04 -47.56
N LEU A 12 34.87 -33.74 -46.96
CA LEU A 12 36.04 -34.25 -47.66
C LEU A 12 35.64 -35.25 -48.74
N LEU A 13 34.77 -36.21 -48.42
CA LEU A 13 34.27 -37.21 -49.36
C LEU A 13 33.38 -36.59 -50.45
N SER A 14 32.62 -35.53 -50.16
CA SER A 14 31.83 -34.80 -51.15
C SER A 14 32.67 -33.88 -52.02
N ARG A 15 33.81 -33.37 -51.52
CA ARG A 15 34.83 -32.71 -52.35
C ARG A 15 35.53 -33.70 -53.28
N PHE A 16 35.69 -34.96 -52.86
CA PHE A 16 36.05 -36.09 -53.74
C PHE A 16 34.92 -36.53 -54.68
N ASN A 17 33.69 -36.07 -54.45
CA ASN A 17 32.52 -36.30 -55.33
C ASN A 17 32.37 -35.20 -56.41
N THR A 18 33.44 -34.44 -56.68
CA THR A 18 33.59 -33.65 -57.92
C THR A 18 34.08 -34.59 -59.04
N PRO A 19 33.72 -34.37 -60.31
CA PRO A 19 33.79 -35.37 -61.37
C PRO A 19 35.25 -35.72 -61.71
N PHE A 20 35.85 -36.63 -60.94
CA PHE A 20 37.26 -37.01 -61.11
C PHE A 20 37.46 -38.08 -62.19
N ILE A 21 36.45 -38.29 -63.04
CA ILE A 21 36.60 -38.94 -64.34
C ILE A 21 35.73 -38.15 -65.32
N GLU A 22 36.28 -37.07 -65.87
CA GLU A 22 35.84 -36.63 -67.18
C GLU A 22 36.24 -37.75 -68.15
N GLU A 23 35.24 -38.37 -68.78
CA GLU A 23 35.32 -39.48 -69.75
C GLU A 23 36.29 -39.18 -70.93
N THR A 24 36.74 -37.94 -71.03
CA THR A 24 37.67 -37.34 -71.99
C THR A 24 39.16 -37.53 -71.64
N ALA A 25 39.53 -37.73 -70.37
CA ALA A 25 40.94 -37.85 -69.96
C ALA A 25 41.51 -39.28 -70.07
N LEU A 26 40.66 -40.30 -70.05
CA LEU A 26 41.07 -41.68 -70.35
C LEU A 26 41.22 -41.87 -71.86
N ASN A 27 40.24 -41.44 -72.67
CA ASN A 27 40.19 -41.73 -74.10
C ASN A 27 41.27 -41.05 -74.99
N SER A 28 42.05 -40.10 -74.45
CA SER A 28 43.13 -39.42 -75.18
C SER A 28 44.54 -39.70 -74.65
N ALA A 29 44.68 -40.53 -73.61
CA ALA A 29 45.96 -40.87 -73.00
C ALA A 29 46.48 -42.24 -73.46
N SER A 30 47.80 -42.39 -73.60
CA SER A 30 48.41 -43.67 -74.01
C SER A 30 47.98 -44.83 -73.08
N PRO A 31 47.92 -46.09 -73.56
CA PRO A 31 47.44 -47.23 -72.77
C PRO A 31 48.13 -47.39 -71.40
N ALA A 32 49.43 -47.07 -71.34
CA ALA A 32 50.21 -47.09 -70.11
C ALA A 32 49.73 -46.06 -69.06
N LYS A 33 49.27 -44.89 -69.50
CA LYS A 33 48.81 -43.82 -68.62
C LYS A 33 47.41 -44.13 -68.07
N GLN A 34 46.54 -44.74 -68.87
CA GLN A 34 45.23 -45.23 -68.40
C GLN A 34 45.37 -46.35 -67.36
N ALA A 35 46.26 -47.31 -67.61
CA ALA A 35 46.54 -48.42 -66.70
C ALA A 35 47.08 -47.93 -65.34
N ASN A 36 48.02 -46.98 -65.34
CA ASN A 36 48.55 -46.40 -64.11
C ASN A 36 47.47 -45.64 -63.32
N THR A 37 46.60 -44.87 -63.98
CA THR A 37 45.51 -44.14 -63.30
C THR A 37 44.49 -45.10 -62.70
N GLY A 38 44.11 -46.17 -63.42
CA GLY A 38 43.23 -47.21 -62.89
C GLY A 38 43.81 -47.94 -61.68
N LEU A 39 45.12 -48.25 -61.72
CA LEU A 39 45.83 -48.85 -60.59
C LEU A 39 45.84 -47.93 -59.36
N LEU A 40 46.01 -46.62 -59.59
CA LEU A 40 46.04 -45.59 -58.53
C LEU A 40 44.65 -45.43 -57.87
N ILE A 41 43.57 -45.51 -58.65
CA ILE A 41 42.19 -45.48 -58.13
C ILE A 41 41.91 -46.72 -57.28
N ILE A 42 42.25 -47.92 -57.77
CA ILE A 42 42.09 -49.17 -57.00
C ILE A 42 42.90 -49.11 -55.70
N PHE A 43 44.13 -48.60 -55.78
CA PHE A 43 44.99 -48.41 -54.61
C PHE A 43 44.37 -47.46 -53.59
N LEU A 44 43.78 -46.32 -54.01
CA LEU A 44 43.11 -45.37 -53.12
C LEU A 44 41.83 -45.94 -52.51
N ILE A 45 41.02 -46.70 -53.28
CA ILE A 45 39.80 -47.37 -52.80
C ILE A 45 40.12 -48.38 -51.69
N ILE A 46 41.30 -49.01 -51.73
CA ILE A 46 41.76 -49.94 -50.68
C ILE A 46 42.45 -49.20 -49.53
N LEU A 47 43.29 -48.21 -49.85
CA LEU A 47 44.12 -47.51 -48.87
C LEU A 47 43.29 -46.64 -47.93
N ILE A 48 42.27 -45.93 -48.44
CA ILE A 48 41.47 -45.00 -47.62
C ILE A 48 40.69 -45.75 -46.51
N PRO A 49 39.96 -46.85 -46.78
CA PRO A 49 39.32 -47.65 -45.73
C PRO A 49 40.32 -48.24 -44.74
N VAL A 50 41.49 -48.69 -45.22
CA VAL A 50 42.54 -49.23 -44.35
C VAL A 50 43.09 -48.15 -43.41
N LEU A 51 43.39 -46.95 -43.93
CA LEU A 51 43.84 -45.82 -43.12
C LEU A 51 42.77 -45.35 -42.14
N ALA A 52 41.50 -45.32 -42.54
CA ALA A 52 40.39 -45.00 -41.65
C ALA A 52 40.25 -46.05 -40.53
N ALA A 53 40.31 -47.34 -40.86
CA ALA A 53 40.29 -48.42 -39.89
C ALA A 53 41.49 -48.34 -38.92
N LEU A 54 42.69 -48.01 -39.43
CA LEU A 54 43.89 -47.76 -38.62
C LEU A 54 43.71 -46.57 -37.68
N PHE A 55 43.13 -45.46 -38.16
CA PHE A 55 42.84 -44.29 -37.33
C PHE A 55 41.88 -44.62 -36.19
N PHE A 56 40.78 -45.34 -36.49
CA PHE A 56 39.84 -45.81 -35.46
C PHE A 56 40.47 -46.82 -34.51
N LEU A 57 41.33 -47.72 -35.00
CA LEU A 57 42.05 -48.70 -34.20
C LEU A 57 43.04 -48.01 -33.25
N VAL A 58 43.83 -47.05 -33.74
CA VAL A 58 44.74 -46.24 -32.92
C VAL A 58 43.96 -45.45 -31.88
N GLY A 59 42.84 -44.81 -32.27
CA GLY A 59 41.95 -44.12 -31.33
C GLY A 59 41.35 -45.05 -30.27
N PHE A 60 40.99 -46.27 -30.65
CA PHE A 60 40.46 -47.29 -29.74
C PHE A 60 41.52 -47.79 -28.76
N ILE A 61 42.73 -48.13 -29.24
CA ILE A 61 43.87 -48.54 -28.41
C ILE A 61 44.28 -47.40 -27.47
N TYR A 62 44.34 -46.17 -27.97
CA TYR A 62 44.63 -45.01 -27.14
C TYR A 62 43.55 -44.84 -26.05
N LYS A 63 42.26 -44.87 -26.40
CA LYS A 63 41.17 -44.70 -25.44
C LYS A 63 41.12 -45.81 -24.39
N ASN A 64 41.31 -47.08 -24.79
CA ASN A 64 41.10 -48.23 -23.90
C ASN A 64 42.35 -48.70 -23.15
N THR A 65 43.55 -48.35 -23.60
CA THR A 65 44.79 -48.84 -23.00
C THR A 65 45.60 -47.69 -22.40
N ILE A 66 46.13 -46.79 -23.25
CA ILE A 66 47.10 -45.77 -22.83
C ILE A 66 46.40 -44.61 -22.11
N GLY A 67 45.36 -44.05 -22.73
CA GLY A 67 44.58 -42.94 -22.20
C GLY A 67 43.85 -43.28 -20.91
N LYS A 68 43.35 -44.52 -20.78
CA LYS A 68 42.75 -44.99 -19.52
C LYS A 68 43.79 -45.07 -18.39
N LYS A 69 44.98 -45.65 -18.66
CA LYS A 69 46.09 -45.71 -17.69
C LYS A 69 46.61 -44.33 -17.30
N LEU A 70 46.84 -43.44 -18.27
CA LEU A 70 47.28 -42.06 -18.02
C LEU A 70 46.26 -41.29 -17.17
N LYS A 71 44.97 -41.45 -17.48
CA LYS A 71 43.90 -40.81 -16.70
C LYS A 71 43.88 -41.33 -15.28
N THR A 72 44.04 -42.64 -15.05
CA THR A 72 44.09 -43.20 -13.69
C THR A 72 45.30 -42.69 -12.90
N THR A 73 46.51 -42.70 -13.47
CA THR A 73 47.72 -42.20 -12.78
C THR A 73 47.62 -40.70 -12.47
N LEU A 74 47.16 -39.89 -13.41
CA LEU A 74 46.99 -38.44 -13.18
C LEU A 74 45.95 -38.15 -12.09
N THR A 75 44.89 -38.96 -12.02
CA THR A 75 43.87 -38.86 -10.97
C THR A 75 44.43 -39.24 -9.60
N GLU A 76 45.34 -40.20 -9.55
CA GLU A 76 46.00 -40.65 -8.32
C GLU A 76 47.00 -39.61 -7.82
N ASP A 77 47.77 -38.99 -8.72
CA ASP A 77 48.68 -37.89 -8.41
C ASP A 77 47.92 -36.69 -7.80
N TYR A 78 46.80 -36.28 -8.40
CA TYR A 78 45.97 -35.20 -7.85
C TYR A 78 45.34 -35.55 -6.50
N LYS A 79 45.04 -36.84 -6.23
CA LYS A 79 44.54 -37.27 -4.92
C LYS A 79 45.64 -37.17 -3.87
N ASN A 80 46.85 -37.58 -4.21
CA ASN A 80 48.01 -37.49 -3.33
C ASN A 80 48.36 -36.03 -3.03
N GLU A 81 48.31 -35.17 -4.04
CA GLU A 81 48.50 -33.71 -3.89
C GLU A 81 47.45 -33.10 -2.96
N ALA A 82 46.15 -33.37 -3.19
CA ALA A 82 45.09 -32.86 -2.35
C ALA A 82 45.21 -33.37 -0.89
N ALA A 83 45.55 -34.64 -0.70
CA ALA A 83 45.76 -35.23 0.62
C ALA A 83 46.98 -34.65 1.34
N ALA A 84 48.05 -34.29 0.62
CA ALA A 84 49.19 -33.59 1.17
C ALA A 84 48.80 -32.19 1.66
N TYR A 85 48.06 -31.42 0.84
CA TYR A 85 47.54 -30.12 1.24
C TYR A 85 46.62 -30.20 2.47
N GLU A 86 45.74 -31.21 2.55
CA GLU A 86 44.90 -31.44 3.73
C GLU A 86 45.74 -31.71 4.99
N LYS A 87 46.78 -32.55 4.89
CA LYS A 87 47.70 -32.86 6.01
C LYS A 87 48.52 -31.65 6.46
N GLU A 88 48.91 -30.79 5.52
CA GLU A 88 49.65 -29.55 5.80
C GLU A 88 48.75 -28.41 6.32
N GLY A 89 47.43 -28.61 6.39
CA GLY A 89 46.47 -27.57 6.78
C GLY A 89 46.21 -26.51 5.71
N LYS A 90 46.69 -26.71 4.48
CA LYS A 90 46.45 -25.83 3.32
C LYS A 90 45.10 -26.12 2.68
N PHE A 91 44.03 -25.90 3.43
CA PHE A 91 42.68 -26.34 3.04
C PHE A 91 42.15 -25.69 1.75
N VAL A 92 42.45 -24.41 1.49
CA VAL A 92 42.04 -23.71 0.25
C VAL A 92 42.71 -24.33 -0.99
N SER A 93 44.01 -24.64 -0.90
CA SER A 93 44.73 -25.32 -1.99
C SER A 93 44.14 -26.70 -2.26
N ALA A 94 43.89 -27.50 -1.21
CA ALA A 94 43.22 -28.79 -1.32
C ALA A 94 41.83 -28.66 -1.97
N ALA A 95 41.03 -27.69 -1.53
CA ALA A 95 39.70 -27.43 -2.05
C ALA A 95 39.72 -27.14 -3.56
N SER A 96 40.67 -26.31 -4.02
CA SER A 96 40.82 -25.99 -5.44
C SER A 96 41.11 -27.22 -6.30
N VAL A 97 41.84 -28.21 -5.77
CA VAL A 97 42.12 -29.47 -6.47
C VAL A 97 40.85 -30.30 -6.58
N TYR A 98 40.08 -30.45 -5.48
CA TYR A 98 38.79 -31.16 -5.50
C TYR A 98 37.77 -30.52 -6.43
N GLU A 99 37.68 -29.19 -6.45
CA GLU A 99 36.78 -28.45 -7.33
C GLU A 99 37.17 -28.56 -8.81
N ASN A 100 38.45 -28.32 -9.12
CA ASN A 100 38.88 -28.18 -10.51
C ASN A 100 39.17 -29.52 -11.18
N LYS A 101 39.78 -30.47 -10.46
CA LYS A 101 40.23 -31.76 -11.01
C LYS A 101 39.20 -32.86 -10.83
N PHE A 102 38.55 -32.89 -9.67
CA PHE A 102 37.60 -33.96 -9.32
C PHE A 102 36.14 -33.57 -9.51
N LYS A 103 35.83 -32.27 -9.60
CA LYS A 103 34.45 -31.74 -9.60
C LYS A 103 33.66 -32.20 -8.37
N ASP A 104 34.38 -32.48 -7.28
CA ASP A 104 33.79 -32.83 -5.98
C ASP A 104 33.49 -31.55 -5.22
N TYR A 105 32.42 -30.87 -5.63
CA TYR A 105 32.02 -29.58 -5.09
C TYR A 105 31.68 -29.66 -3.59
N LYS A 106 31.14 -30.80 -3.12
CA LYS A 106 30.80 -31.00 -1.71
C LYS A 106 32.04 -31.05 -0.85
N LYS A 107 33.06 -31.82 -1.25
CA LYS A 107 34.32 -31.86 -0.51
C LYS A 107 35.08 -30.54 -0.60
N ALA A 108 35.09 -29.91 -1.78
CA ALA A 108 35.68 -28.59 -1.95
C ALA A 108 35.05 -27.53 -1.04
N ALA A 109 33.71 -27.45 -0.95
CA ALA A 109 33.01 -26.51 -0.07
C ALA A 109 33.41 -26.65 1.41
N VAL A 110 33.47 -27.88 1.92
CA VAL A 110 33.88 -28.17 3.30
C VAL A 110 35.35 -27.75 3.54
N LEU A 111 36.22 -27.93 2.55
CA LEU A 111 37.63 -27.55 2.67
C LEU A 111 37.82 -26.03 2.57
N TYR A 112 37.11 -25.32 1.69
CA TYR A 112 37.11 -23.86 1.67
C TYR A 112 36.59 -23.30 3.00
N GLU A 113 35.53 -23.87 3.56
CA GLU A 113 34.98 -23.50 4.87
C GLU A 113 36.02 -23.70 5.99
N LYS A 114 36.69 -24.85 6.03
CA LYS A 114 37.81 -25.11 6.98
C LYS A 114 38.98 -24.15 6.78
N GLY A 115 39.24 -23.77 5.53
CA GLY A 115 40.24 -22.78 5.14
C GLY A 115 39.85 -21.33 5.43
N LYS A 116 38.64 -21.08 5.96
CA LYS A 116 38.05 -19.75 6.19
C LYS A 116 37.87 -18.91 4.92
N ASP A 117 37.87 -19.55 3.76
CA ASP A 117 37.46 -18.93 2.50
C ASP A 117 35.94 -19.07 2.37
N TYR A 118 35.23 -18.25 3.16
CA TYR A 118 33.78 -18.32 3.26
C TYR A 118 33.09 -17.95 1.95
N GLN A 119 33.69 -17.05 1.17
CA GLN A 119 33.15 -16.63 -0.12
C GLN A 119 33.07 -17.80 -1.12
N GLN A 120 34.16 -18.57 -1.27
CA GLN A 120 34.17 -19.75 -2.15
C GLN A 120 33.27 -20.86 -1.62
N ALA A 121 33.30 -21.10 -0.31
CA ALA A 121 32.47 -22.09 0.32
C ALA A 121 30.97 -21.79 0.16
N ALA A 122 30.55 -20.53 0.36
CA ALA A 122 29.16 -20.10 0.20
C ALA A 122 28.69 -20.31 -1.24
N ARG A 123 29.47 -19.89 -2.24
CA ARG A 123 29.16 -20.12 -3.67
C ARG A 123 28.97 -21.59 -4.00
N LEU A 124 29.83 -22.46 -3.48
CA LEU A 124 29.68 -23.89 -3.72
C LEU A 124 28.48 -24.49 -2.98
N TYR A 125 28.17 -24.01 -1.77
CA TYR A 125 26.96 -24.43 -1.06
C TYR A 125 25.68 -23.97 -1.76
N GLU A 126 25.64 -22.77 -2.35
CA GLU A 126 24.55 -22.33 -3.22
C GLU A 126 24.41 -23.23 -4.44
N PHE A 127 25.52 -23.52 -5.14
CA PHE A 127 25.53 -24.42 -6.30
C PHE A 127 25.00 -25.83 -5.95
N LEU A 128 25.21 -26.27 -4.72
CA LEU A 128 24.73 -27.55 -4.20
C LEU A 128 23.29 -27.50 -3.64
N GLY A 129 22.62 -26.33 -3.66
CA GLY A 129 21.29 -26.13 -3.07
C GLY A 129 21.29 -26.15 -1.54
N MET A 130 22.44 -26.05 -0.88
CA MET A 130 22.58 -25.99 0.58
C MET A 130 22.45 -24.54 1.07
N THR A 131 21.30 -23.92 0.78
CA THR A 131 21.04 -22.48 0.97
C THR A 131 21.28 -22.00 2.39
N GLN A 132 20.86 -22.76 3.40
CA GLN A 132 21.08 -22.39 4.80
C GLN A 132 22.56 -22.26 5.15
N LYS A 133 23.41 -23.18 4.66
CA LYS A 133 24.86 -23.09 4.86
C LYS A 133 25.45 -21.89 4.14
N ALA A 134 25.00 -21.61 2.92
CA ALA A 134 25.47 -20.44 2.18
C ALA A 134 25.16 -19.14 2.92
N LYS A 135 23.92 -18.98 3.41
CA LYS A 135 23.48 -17.83 4.24
C LYS A 135 24.37 -17.64 5.48
N GLU A 136 24.61 -18.71 6.24
CA GLU A 136 25.47 -18.69 7.43
C GLU A 136 26.91 -18.24 7.11
N LEU A 137 27.46 -18.66 5.97
CA LEU A 137 28.81 -18.29 5.57
C LEU A 137 28.90 -16.84 5.09
N HIS A 138 27.91 -16.37 4.32
CA HIS A 138 27.82 -14.96 3.93
C HIS A 138 27.74 -14.04 5.15
N GLU A 139 26.95 -14.42 6.17
CA GLU A 139 26.90 -13.67 7.41
C GLU A 139 28.21 -13.69 8.20
N LYS A 140 28.93 -14.82 8.23
CA LYS A 140 30.27 -14.89 8.86
C LYS A 140 31.31 -13.98 8.19
N GLU A 141 31.18 -13.76 6.89
CA GLU A 141 32.00 -12.82 6.13
C GLU A 141 31.55 -11.36 6.33
N GLY A 142 30.40 -11.14 6.96
CA GLY A 142 29.77 -9.82 7.10
C GLY A 142 28.98 -9.38 5.86
N ASN A 143 28.84 -10.25 4.85
CA ASN A 143 28.08 -9.98 3.65
C ASN A 143 26.59 -10.34 3.86
N ILE A 144 25.91 -9.54 4.68
CA ILE A 144 24.50 -9.74 5.03
C ILE A 144 23.59 -9.65 3.80
N GLU A 145 23.97 -8.84 2.80
CA GLU A 145 23.21 -8.67 1.56
C GLU A 145 23.17 -9.95 0.72
N ALA A 146 24.30 -10.64 0.57
CA ALA A 146 24.33 -11.92 -0.13
C ALA A 146 23.46 -12.98 0.57
N SER A 147 23.44 -12.99 1.91
CA SER A 147 22.52 -13.85 2.68
C SER A 147 21.04 -13.51 2.40
N ALA A 148 20.73 -12.21 2.27
CA ALA A 148 19.38 -11.74 1.93
C ALA A 148 18.97 -12.13 0.51
N GLU A 149 19.90 -12.04 -0.46
CA GLU A 149 19.68 -12.46 -1.85
C GLU A 149 19.39 -13.96 -1.97
N VAL A 150 20.13 -14.80 -1.24
CA VAL A 150 19.84 -16.24 -1.17
C VAL A 150 18.44 -16.48 -0.59
N SER A 151 18.06 -15.76 0.47
CA SER A 151 16.70 -15.86 1.05
C SER A 151 15.61 -15.42 0.06
N MET A 152 15.88 -14.40 -0.76
CA MET A 152 14.97 -13.96 -1.82
C MET A 152 14.77 -15.03 -2.90
N GLN A 153 15.84 -15.72 -3.30
CA GLN A 153 15.76 -16.79 -4.32
C GLN A 153 14.92 -17.98 -3.85
N GLU A 154 14.97 -18.29 -2.55
CA GLU A 154 14.16 -19.35 -1.93
C GLU A 154 12.70 -18.93 -1.66
N GLY A 155 12.35 -17.65 -1.90
CA GLY A 155 11.02 -17.11 -1.62
C GLY A 155 10.78 -16.78 -0.14
N GLU A 156 11.83 -16.76 0.68
CA GLU A 156 11.81 -16.43 2.11
C GLU A 156 11.83 -14.90 2.31
N TYR A 157 10.82 -14.19 1.80
CA TYR A 157 10.80 -12.72 1.76
C TYR A 157 10.90 -12.05 3.14
N GLU A 158 10.31 -12.63 4.18
CA GLU A 158 10.41 -12.08 5.53
C GLU A 158 11.84 -12.11 6.07
N GLU A 159 12.55 -13.21 5.82
CA GLU A 159 13.92 -13.38 6.28
C GLU A 159 14.86 -12.46 5.49
N ALA A 160 14.68 -12.39 4.16
CA ALA A 160 15.38 -11.44 3.33
C ALA A 160 15.20 -10.00 3.81
N ALA A 161 13.97 -9.59 4.13
CA ALA A 161 13.69 -8.25 4.63
C ALA A 161 14.38 -7.97 5.99
N LYS A 162 14.40 -8.94 6.92
CA LYS A 162 15.15 -8.78 8.19
C LYS A 162 16.65 -8.63 7.95
N LEU A 163 17.21 -9.39 7.02
CA LEU A 163 18.63 -9.31 6.69
C LEU A 163 18.97 -7.94 6.06
N TYR A 164 18.15 -7.43 5.15
CA TYR A 164 18.34 -6.07 4.62
C TYR A 164 18.18 -4.99 5.71
N ASP A 165 17.23 -5.13 6.63
CA ASP A 165 17.09 -4.21 7.76
C ASP A 165 18.33 -4.24 8.68
N LYS A 166 18.85 -5.44 8.98
CA LYS A 166 20.12 -5.64 9.72
C LYS A 166 21.32 -5.02 8.99
N ALA A 167 21.30 -5.00 7.66
CA ALA A 167 22.30 -4.32 6.82
C ALA A 167 22.09 -2.79 6.75
N GLY A 168 21.07 -2.23 7.40
CA GLY A 168 20.72 -0.81 7.35
C GLY A 168 19.99 -0.38 6.07
N LYS A 169 19.65 -1.33 5.21
CA LYS A 169 18.96 -1.13 3.92
C LYS A 169 17.43 -1.19 4.10
N LYS A 170 16.91 -0.19 4.81
CA LYS A 170 15.49 -0.12 5.21
C LYS A 170 14.52 -0.05 4.03
N ILE A 171 14.89 0.66 2.96
CA ILE A 171 14.04 0.82 1.78
C ILE A 171 13.91 -0.52 1.04
N GLU A 172 15.02 -1.24 0.90
CA GLU A 172 15.07 -2.57 0.27
C GLU A 172 14.23 -3.57 1.08
N ALA A 173 14.34 -3.56 2.40
CA ALA A 173 13.49 -4.38 3.27
C ALA A 173 12.00 -4.08 3.06
N ALA A 174 11.61 -2.81 2.91
CA ALA A 174 10.23 -2.42 2.63
C ALA A 174 9.74 -2.88 1.25
N ILE A 175 10.58 -2.75 0.20
CA ILE A 175 10.28 -3.21 -1.16
C ILE A 175 10.04 -4.73 -1.17
N ILE A 176 10.83 -5.48 -0.41
CA ILE A 176 10.69 -6.94 -0.32
C ILE A 176 9.36 -7.32 0.33
N MET A 177 8.99 -6.66 1.43
CA MET A 177 7.69 -6.85 2.06
C MET A 177 6.52 -6.52 1.13
N GLU A 178 6.66 -5.49 0.29
CA GLU A 178 5.67 -5.13 -0.71
C GLU A 178 5.52 -6.23 -1.77
N ARG A 179 6.65 -6.74 -2.30
CA ARG A 179 6.68 -7.84 -3.27
C ARG A 179 6.11 -9.14 -2.71
N ALA A 180 6.28 -9.37 -1.41
CA ALA A 180 5.69 -10.50 -0.70
C ALA A 180 4.16 -10.36 -0.50
N GLY A 181 3.55 -9.25 -0.95
CA GLY A 181 2.13 -8.98 -0.78
C GLY A 181 1.74 -8.54 0.64
N ARG A 182 2.71 -8.29 1.52
CA ARG A 182 2.47 -7.91 2.92
C ARG A 182 2.35 -6.39 3.04
N ARG A 183 1.30 -5.83 2.42
CA ARG A 183 1.14 -4.38 2.20
C ARG A 183 1.23 -3.55 3.49
N LEU A 184 0.61 -3.99 4.58
CA LEU A 184 0.67 -3.27 5.87
C LEU A 184 2.07 -3.29 6.49
N ALA A 185 2.78 -4.42 6.40
CA ALA A 185 4.16 -4.53 6.87
C ALA A 185 5.10 -3.65 6.03
N ALA A 186 4.90 -3.65 4.71
CA ALA A 186 5.62 -2.78 3.78
C ALA A 186 5.34 -1.29 4.05
N ALA A 187 4.08 -0.91 4.30
CA ALA A 187 3.74 0.47 4.65
C ALA A 187 4.44 0.93 5.93
N LYS A 188 4.48 0.07 6.96
CA LYS A 188 5.22 0.34 8.20
C LYS A 188 6.72 0.50 7.94
N ALA A 189 7.32 -0.39 7.16
CA ALA A 189 8.74 -0.33 6.82
C ALA A 189 9.08 0.93 6.00
N TYR A 190 8.26 1.30 5.01
CA TYR A 190 8.43 2.54 4.26
C TYR A 190 8.34 3.78 5.17
N ARG A 191 7.39 3.80 6.12
CA ARG A 191 7.30 4.87 7.11
C ARG A 191 8.58 4.99 7.94
N GLU A 192 9.13 3.88 8.41
CA GLU A 192 10.38 3.84 9.20
C GLU A 192 11.63 4.20 8.37
N ALA A 193 11.55 4.03 7.05
CA ALA A 193 12.56 4.46 6.09
C ALA A 193 12.40 5.94 5.65
N GLY A 194 11.31 6.62 6.05
CA GLY A 194 11.02 8.00 5.64
C GLY A 194 10.32 8.13 4.27
N GLU A 195 9.94 7.01 3.64
CA GLU A 195 9.26 6.94 2.35
C GLU A 195 7.73 7.07 2.51
N TYR A 196 7.29 8.20 3.07
CA TYR A 196 5.90 8.39 3.46
C TYR A 196 4.91 8.34 2.29
N LYS A 197 5.29 8.82 1.09
CA LYS A 197 4.43 8.77 -0.10
C LYS A 197 4.14 7.33 -0.52
N ARG A 198 5.13 6.43 -0.46
CA ARG A 198 4.94 5.00 -0.72
C ARG A 198 4.08 4.34 0.35
N ALA A 199 4.32 4.66 1.62
CA ALA A 199 3.49 4.18 2.72
C ALA A 199 2.02 4.58 2.55
N SER A 200 1.75 5.84 2.17
CA SER A 200 0.41 6.35 1.87
C SER A 200 -0.32 5.52 0.83
N VAL A 201 0.32 5.27 -0.33
CA VAL A 201 -0.30 4.50 -1.43
C VAL A 201 -0.66 3.08 -1.01
N LEU A 202 0.17 2.43 -0.19
CA LEU A 202 -0.13 1.09 0.29
C LEU A 202 -1.28 1.07 1.30
N LEU A 203 -1.34 2.05 2.20
CA LEU A 203 -2.44 2.17 3.17
C LEU A 203 -3.78 2.45 2.48
N GLU A 204 -3.78 3.29 1.45
CA GLU A 204 -4.97 3.59 0.65
C GLU A 204 -5.52 2.32 -0.04
N LYS A 205 -4.64 1.48 -0.61
CA LYS A 205 -5.03 0.19 -1.22
C LYS A 205 -5.64 -0.79 -0.23
N GLU A 206 -5.33 -0.67 1.05
CA GLU A 206 -5.90 -1.48 2.14
C GLU A 206 -7.16 -0.84 2.74
N GLY A 207 -7.62 0.30 2.21
CA GLY A 207 -8.81 1.01 2.70
C GLY A 207 -8.57 1.82 3.98
N LEU A 208 -7.31 1.94 4.43
CA LEU A 208 -6.91 2.73 5.60
C LEU A 208 -6.70 4.19 5.18
N VAL A 209 -7.80 4.85 4.78
CA VAL A 209 -7.78 6.17 4.14
C VAL A 209 -7.22 7.23 5.09
N LYS A 210 -7.56 7.21 6.38
CA LYS A 210 -7.11 8.23 7.34
C LYS A 210 -5.59 8.17 7.55
N GLU A 211 -5.05 6.98 7.73
CA GLU A 211 -3.63 6.72 7.90
C GLU A 211 -2.85 7.03 6.61
N ALA A 212 -3.44 6.74 5.45
CA ALA A 212 -2.87 7.13 4.16
C ALA A 212 -2.72 8.65 4.04
N VAL A 213 -3.77 9.41 4.35
CA VAL A 213 -3.74 10.88 4.33
C VAL A 213 -2.69 11.41 5.31
N GLU A 214 -2.60 10.84 6.51
CA GLU A 214 -1.57 11.23 7.48
C GLU A 214 -0.15 11.01 6.93
N MET A 215 0.12 9.85 6.34
CA MET A 215 1.41 9.57 5.69
C MET A 215 1.69 10.53 4.52
N PHE A 216 0.69 10.84 3.71
CA PHE A 216 0.87 11.80 2.64
C PHE A 216 1.24 13.19 3.18
N GLY A 217 0.59 13.62 4.27
CA GLY A 217 0.95 14.85 4.98
C GLY A 217 2.39 14.87 5.51
N PHE A 218 2.90 13.74 6.01
CA PHE A 218 4.32 13.63 6.39
C PHE A 218 5.27 13.84 5.21
N SER A 219 4.90 13.38 4.00
CA SER A 219 5.73 13.59 2.81
C SER A 219 5.88 15.06 2.42
N LEU A 220 4.88 15.90 2.76
CA LEU A 220 4.85 17.33 2.47
C LEU A 220 5.37 18.21 3.62
N ARG A 221 5.76 17.61 4.75
CA ARG A 221 6.15 18.34 5.96
C ARG A 221 7.37 19.23 5.69
N GLY A 222 7.24 20.51 6.04
CA GLY A 222 8.31 21.51 5.88
C GLY A 222 8.43 22.09 4.47
N GLN A 223 7.63 21.60 3.51
CA GLN A 223 7.52 22.17 2.18
C GLN A 223 6.44 23.27 2.14
N LYS A 224 6.47 24.10 1.11
CA LYS A 224 5.39 25.04 0.77
C LYS A 224 4.91 24.76 -0.66
N PRO A 225 3.64 25.07 -0.99
CA PRO A 225 3.15 24.95 -2.35
C PRO A 225 3.94 25.86 -3.30
N ASP A 226 4.41 25.28 -4.39
CA ASP A 226 5.02 25.97 -5.53
C ASP A 226 4.71 25.21 -6.83
N SER A 227 5.17 25.72 -7.98
CA SER A 227 4.86 25.12 -9.28
C SER A 227 5.29 23.65 -9.44
N SER A 228 6.20 23.13 -8.61
CA SER A 228 6.67 21.75 -8.67
C SER A 228 5.84 20.76 -7.83
N ASN A 229 5.17 21.22 -6.78
CA ASN A 229 4.49 20.37 -5.79
C ASN A 229 3.06 20.80 -5.45
N ILE A 230 2.54 21.89 -6.03
CA ILE A 230 1.20 22.42 -5.76
C ILE A 230 0.08 21.39 -6.00
N GLU A 231 0.27 20.49 -6.96
CA GLU A 231 -0.65 19.38 -7.24
C GLU A 231 -0.72 18.39 -6.06
N ASP A 232 0.42 18.07 -5.43
CA ASP A 232 0.46 17.18 -4.27
C ASP A 232 -0.22 17.84 -3.05
N PHE A 233 -0.02 19.15 -2.84
CA PHE A 233 -0.72 19.91 -1.79
C PHE A 233 -2.24 19.95 -2.02
N TYR A 234 -2.68 20.14 -3.28
CA TYR A 234 -4.09 20.11 -3.62
C TYR A 234 -4.71 18.74 -3.34
N LEU A 235 -4.05 17.67 -3.78
CA LEU A 235 -4.51 16.30 -3.52
C LEU A 235 -4.58 16.01 -2.02
N TYR A 236 -3.60 16.49 -1.25
CA TYR A 236 -3.59 16.35 0.21
C TYR A 236 -4.78 17.09 0.86
N ALA A 237 -5.03 18.35 0.49
CA ALA A 237 -6.17 19.12 0.99
C ALA A 237 -7.51 18.48 0.63
N PHE A 238 -7.65 18.00 -0.61
CA PHE A 238 -8.85 17.31 -1.08
C PHE A 238 -9.10 16.01 -0.30
N ASN A 239 -8.06 15.23 -0.01
CA ASN A 239 -8.21 14.03 0.79
C ASN A 239 -8.50 14.33 2.27
N LEU A 240 -7.97 15.43 2.83
CA LEU A 240 -8.34 15.93 4.15
C LEU A 240 -9.82 16.30 4.22
N GLU A 241 -10.35 16.98 3.20
CA GLU A 241 -11.78 17.31 3.09
C GLU A 241 -12.63 16.03 3.11
N LYS A 242 -12.26 15.02 2.32
CA LYS A 242 -12.98 13.73 2.25
C LYS A 242 -13.04 12.97 3.57
N ILE A 243 -12.02 13.08 4.41
CA ILE A 243 -12.00 12.44 5.74
C ILE A 243 -12.60 13.31 6.84
N GLY A 244 -13.22 14.45 6.49
CA GLY A 244 -13.89 15.35 7.43
C GLY A 244 -12.97 16.34 8.16
N GLU A 245 -11.70 16.45 7.77
CA GLU A 245 -10.72 17.36 8.37
C GLU A 245 -10.76 18.74 7.69
N ALA A 246 -11.96 19.35 7.65
CA ALA A 246 -12.28 20.55 6.88
C ALA A 246 -11.38 21.76 7.20
N GLN A 247 -11.05 21.97 8.48
CA GLN A 247 -10.20 23.10 8.88
C GLN A 247 -8.76 22.92 8.37
N LYS A 248 -8.20 21.71 8.46
CA LYS A 248 -6.86 21.42 7.93
C LYS A 248 -6.84 21.57 6.41
N ALA A 249 -7.87 21.07 5.73
CA ALA A 249 -8.02 21.24 4.28
C ALA A 249 -8.06 22.73 3.90
N LEU A 250 -8.86 23.55 4.61
CA LEU A 250 -8.94 25.00 4.40
C LEU A 250 -7.59 25.69 4.56
N ASP A 251 -6.82 25.33 5.59
CA ASP A 251 -5.51 25.92 5.83
C ASP A 251 -4.53 25.62 4.69
N ILE A 252 -4.53 24.38 4.17
CA ILE A 252 -3.72 24.01 3.01
C ILE A 252 -4.21 24.72 1.74
N PHE A 253 -5.51 24.79 1.49
CA PHE A 253 -6.05 25.52 0.34
C PHE A 253 -5.65 27.00 0.35
N ARG A 254 -5.63 27.64 1.52
CA ARG A 254 -5.13 29.02 1.65
C ARG A 254 -3.65 29.17 1.30
N GLU A 255 -2.81 28.19 1.66
CA GLU A 255 -1.40 28.21 1.25
C GLU A 255 -1.26 28.02 -0.27
N ILE A 256 -2.12 27.21 -0.88
CA ILE A 256 -2.16 27.03 -2.34
C ILE A 256 -2.59 28.33 -3.03
N ASP A 257 -3.68 28.99 -2.59
CA ASP A 257 -4.16 30.26 -3.17
C ASP A 257 -3.12 31.39 -3.05
N LYS A 258 -2.33 31.41 -1.97
CA LYS A 258 -1.20 32.34 -1.84
C LYS A 258 -0.09 32.07 -2.88
N ALA A 259 0.17 30.81 -3.20
CA ALA A 259 1.21 30.41 -4.14
C ALA A 259 0.79 30.60 -5.60
N ASP A 260 -0.43 30.18 -5.94
CA ASP A 260 -1.06 30.38 -7.24
C ASP A 260 -2.58 30.60 -7.06
N PRO A 261 -3.03 31.87 -7.14
CA PRO A 261 -4.43 32.19 -6.94
C PRO A 261 -5.37 31.74 -8.08
N ALA A 262 -4.83 31.30 -9.21
CA ALA A 262 -5.59 30.76 -10.34
C ALA A 262 -5.59 29.23 -10.37
N PHE A 263 -5.02 28.58 -9.35
CA PHE A 263 -4.89 27.13 -9.32
C PHE A 263 -6.24 26.44 -9.10
N LYS A 264 -6.79 25.86 -10.18
CA LYS A 264 -8.03 25.05 -10.18
C LYS A 264 -9.21 25.75 -9.48
N ASP A 265 -9.95 25.02 -8.64
CA ASP A 265 -11.12 25.43 -7.88
C ASP A 265 -10.77 25.86 -6.43
N VAL A 266 -9.49 26.12 -6.13
CA VAL A 266 -9.03 26.36 -4.75
C VAL A 266 -9.76 27.52 -4.07
N ARG A 267 -10.02 28.62 -4.80
CA ARG A 267 -10.78 29.75 -4.24
C ARG A 267 -12.23 29.40 -3.92
N GLU A 268 -12.87 28.60 -4.76
CA GLU A 268 -14.22 28.10 -4.51
C GLU A 268 -14.23 27.20 -3.28
N LYS A 269 -13.23 26.31 -3.16
CA LYS A 269 -13.01 25.46 -1.98
C LYS A 269 -12.80 26.27 -0.71
N ILE A 270 -11.97 27.31 -0.75
CA ILE A 270 -11.78 28.23 0.38
C ILE A 270 -13.11 28.89 0.75
N HIS A 271 -13.85 29.42 -0.21
CA HIS A 271 -15.13 30.09 0.06
C HIS A 271 -16.17 29.12 0.69
N MET A 272 -16.21 27.86 0.24
CA MET A 272 -17.12 26.85 0.78
C MET A 272 -16.74 26.39 2.20
N LEU A 273 -15.44 26.29 2.49
CA LEU A 273 -14.91 25.77 3.76
C LEU A 273 -14.66 26.86 4.80
N ALA A 274 -14.42 28.11 4.36
CA ALA A 274 -14.18 29.22 5.26
C ALA A 274 -15.44 29.54 6.07
N PRO A 275 -15.32 29.74 7.39
CA PRO A 275 -16.40 30.33 8.14
C PRO A 275 -16.67 31.74 7.57
N PRO A 276 -17.94 32.16 7.46
CA PRO A 276 -18.28 33.47 6.92
C PRO A 276 -17.61 34.59 7.71
N HIS A 277 -17.17 35.65 7.01
CA HIS A 277 -16.54 36.80 7.65
C HIS A 277 -17.52 37.48 8.62
N LYS A 278 -17.00 38.06 9.70
CA LYS A 278 -17.84 38.75 10.69
C LYS A 278 -18.67 39.89 10.06
N GLU A 279 -18.12 40.58 9.06
CA GLU A 279 -18.83 41.62 8.31
C GLU A 279 -19.96 41.04 7.45
N ASP A 280 -19.77 39.89 6.80
CA ASP A 280 -20.84 39.18 6.08
C ASP A 280 -21.92 38.65 7.03
N ILE A 281 -21.50 38.22 8.24
CA ILE A 281 -22.42 37.83 9.30
C ILE A 281 -23.23 39.06 9.76
N ASP A 282 -22.59 40.20 10.02
CA ASP A 282 -23.24 41.42 10.49
C ASP A 282 -24.20 41.99 9.42
N ILE A 283 -23.84 41.93 8.12
CA ILE A 283 -24.73 42.28 6.99
C ILE A 283 -25.90 41.28 6.89
N SER A 284 -25.64 39.97 7.07
CA SER A 284 -26.69 38.95 7.05
C SER A 284 -27.68 39.07 8.21
N LEU A 285 -27.27 39.74 9.29
CA LEU A 285 -28.02 40.00 10.52
C LEU A 285 -28.72 41.36 10.54
N GLU A 286 -28.64 42.18 9.49
CA GLU A 286 -29.34 43.46 9.44
C GLU A 286 -30.86 43.25 9.57
N GLY A 287 -31.45 43.72 10.68
CA GLY A 287 -32.85 43.48 11.01
C GLY A 287 -33.20 42.05 11.48
N LYS A 288 -32.20 41.22 11.78
CA LYS A 288 -32.36 39.85 12.29
C LYS A 288 -31.62 39.66 13.62
N SER A 289 -31.91 38.58 14.33
CA SER A 289 -31.27 38.26 15.61
C SER A 289 -30.97 36.78 15.70
N THR A 290 -29.85 36.42 16.33
CA THR A 290 -29.57 35.01 16.62
C THR A 290 -30.47 34.50 17.74
N LEU A 291 -30.81 33.22 17.76
CA LEU A 291 -31.54 32.60 18.87
C LEU A 291 -30.81 32.79 20.20
N ARG A 292 -29.46 32.83 20.18
CA ARG A 292 -28.65 33.17 21.36
C ARG A 292 -29.10 34.48 22.01
N SER A 293 -29.39 35.51 21.22
CA SER A 293 -29.82 36.81 21.73
C SER A 293 -31.14 36.72 22.52
N PHE A 294 -32.03 35.79 22.16
CA PHE A 294 -33.30 35.56 22.86
C PHE A 294 -33.08 34.81 24.18
N ILE A 295 -32.25 33.76 24.17
CA ILE A 295 -31.96 32.93 25.36
C ILE A 295 -31.12 33.68 26.40
N LYS A 296 -30.30 34.67 25.98
CA LYS A 296 -29.46 35.46 26.90
C LYS A 296 -30.27 36.18 27.99
N ASN A 297 -31.55 36.46 27.75
CA ASN A 297 -32.43 37.12 28.71
C ASN A 297 -33.16 36.14 29.64
N GLY A 298 -32.79 34.86 29.63
CA GLY A 298 -33.39 33.80 30.43
C GLY A 298 -34.25 32.86 29.59
N ARG A 299 -35.11 32.09 30.27
CA ARG A 299 -36.01 31.14 29.60
C ARG A 299 -37.00 31.87 28.68
N ILE A 300 -37.40 31.18 27.63
CA ILE A 300 -38.44 31.60 26.70
C ILE A 300 -39.76 30.89 27.07
N GLU A 301 -40.90 31.59 26.94
CA GLU A 301 -42.22 31.03 27.21
C GLU A 301 -42.43 29.70 26.44
N PRO A 302 -42.87 28.60 27.08
CA PRO A 302 -42.91 27.27 26.45
C PRO A 302 -43.64 27.21 25.11
N LYS A 303 -44.76 27.91 24.99
CA LYS A 303 -45.54 27.99 23.76
C LYS A 303 -44.76 28.66 22.63
N TYR A 304 -43.96 29.66 22.94
CA TYR A 304 -43.12 30.35 21.98
C TYR A 304 -41.86 29.54 21.64
N SER A 305 -41.22 28.93 22.65
CA SER A 305 -40.10 27.98 22.47
C SER A 305 -40.47 26.85 21.52
N LEU A 306 -41.66 26.25 21.70
CA LEU A 306 -42.17 25.20 20.82
C LEU A 306 -42.39 25.70 19.39
N LYS A 307 -42.97 26.90 19.21
CA LYS A 307 -43.19 27.47 17.87
C LYS A 307 -41.87 27.69 17.12
N LEU A 308 -40.89 28.30 17.79
CA LEU A 308 -39.56 28.53 17.22
C LEU A 308 -38.86 27.20 16.92
N TRP A 309 -38.91 26.25 17.84
CA TRP A 309 -38.32 24.92 17.64
C TRP A 309 -38.92 24.17 16.46
N VAL A 310 -40.25 24.22 16.29
CA VAL A 310 -40.92 23.65 15.12
C VAL A 310 -40.46 24.31 13.82
N GLN A 311 -40.22 25.62 13.81
CA GLN A 311 -39.67 26.31 12.63
C GLN A 311 -38.23 25.88 12.36
N ILE A 312 -37.40 25.73 13.40
CA ILE A 312 -36.02 25.22 13.28
C ILE A 312 -36.02 23.82 12.65
N LEU A 313 -36.88 22.92 13.14
CA LEU A 313 -37.01 21.56 12.59
C LEU A 313 -37.46 21.56 11.12
N LYS A 314 -38.39 22.45 10.75
CA LYS A 314 -38.82 22.60 9.35
C LYS A 314 -37.66 23.07 8.45
N SER A 315 -36.94 24.11 8.86
CA SER A 315 -35.80 24.61 8.10
C SER A 315 -34.67 23.59 8.02
N LEU A 316 -34.45 22.80 9.08
CA LEU A 316 -33.53 21.65 9.04
C LEU A 316 -33.99 20.63 8.00
N GLN A 317 -35.25 20.19 8.04
CA GLN A 317 -35.82 19.23 7.08
C GLN A 317 -35.69 19.72 5.63
N GLU A 318 -35.91 21.01 5.37
CA GLU A 318 -35.69 21.63 4.06
C GLU A 318 -34.21 21.59 3.65
N SER A 319 -33.31 21.90 4.58
CA SER A 319 -31.86 21.80 4.34
C SER A 319 -31.43 20.36 4.04
N TYR A 320 -32.01 19.35 4.70
CA TYR A 320 -31.70 17.94 4.47
C TYR A 320 -32.04 17.45 3.07
N ASN A 321 -33.11 17.98 2.46
CA ASN A 321 -33.49 17.64 1.09
C ASN A 321 -32.41 18.04 0.05
N SER A 322 -31.43 18.87 0.44
CA SER A 322 -30.26 19.24 -0.38
C SER A 322 -29.04 18.31 -0.22
N GLY A 323 -29.10 17.31 0.68
CA GLY A 323 -28.21 16.15 0.66
C GLY A 323 -27.19 16.00 1.80
N GLN A 324 -27.13 16.89 2.80
CA GLN A 324 -26.22 16.73 3.95
C GLN A 324 -26.81 17.25 5.29
N PRO A 325 -26.42 16.65 6.44
CA PRO A 325 -26.68 17.21 7.77
C PRO A 325 -25.99 18.54 7.98
N PHE A 326 -26.60 19.39 8.80
CA PHE A 326 -26.05 20.70 9.11
C PHE A 326 -24.83 20.57 10.02
N GLY A 327 -24.91 19.73 11.06
CA GLY A 327 -23.78 19.34 11.91
C GLY A 327 -23.18 20.45 12.78
N LEU A 328 -23.72 21.67 12.72
CA LEU A 328 -23.25 22.86 13.42
C LEU A 328 -24.37 23.54 14.22
N LEU A 329 -25.43 22.83 14.61
CA LEU A 329 -26.60 23.45 15.20
C LEU A 329 -26.34 23.99 16.62
N SER A 330 -26.50 25.29 16.81
CA SER A 330 -26.44 25.98 18.11
C SER A 330 -27.25 27.27 18.06
N PRO A 331 -27.61 27.88 19.22
CA PRO A 331 -28.35 29.15 19.22
C PRO A 331 -27.63 30.30 18.51
N ASP A 332 -26.29 30.26 18.47
CA ASP A 332 -25.43 31.23 17.79
C ASP A 332 -25.46 31.09 16.26
N ASN A 333 -25.91 29.93 15.78
CA ASN A 333 -26.01 29.55 14.37
C ASN A 333 -27.45 29.57 13.84
N ILE A 334 -28.43 29.91 14.68
CA ILE A 334 -29.84 30.03 14.29
C ILE A 334 -30.17 31.51 14.23
N VAL A 335 -30.57 31.98 13.05
CA VAL A 335 -30.95 33.37 12.80
C VAL A 335 -32.45 33.45 12.59
N ILE A 336 -33.06 34.41 13.28
CA ILE A 336 -34.48 34.70 13.31
C ILE A 336 -34.68 36.10 12.74
N ASP A 337 -35.48 36.22 11.67
CA ASP A 337 -35.86 37.51 11.12
C ASP A 337 -37.11 38.10 11.83
N ALA A 338 -37.50 39.34 11.49
CA ALA A 338 -38.68 40.00 12.06
C ALA A 338 -40.01 39.27 11.81
N ARG A 339 -40.05 38.28 10.92
CA ARG A 339 -41.22 37.44 10.60
C ARG A 339 -41.12 36.04 11.24
N ASN A 340 -40.13 35.79 12.09
CA ASN A 340 -39.78 34.49 12.67
C ASN A 340 -39.40 33.43 11.63
N ASN A 341 -38.86 33.80 10.48
CA ASN A 341 -38.25 32.82 9.59
C ASN A 341 -36.88 32.41 10.14
N ILE A 342 -36.57 31.13 9.99
CA ILE A 342 -35.31 30.55 10.45
C ILE A 342 -34.35 30.40 9.28
N SER A 343 -33.11 30.84 9.49
CA SER A 343 -31.98 30.57 8.61
C SER A 343 -30.78 30.17 9.45
N PHE A 344 -29.81 29.46 8.85
CA PHE A 344 -28.66 28.94 9.58
C PHE A 344 -27.35 29.63 9.17
N LEU A 345 -26.50 29.94 10.14
CA LEU A 345 -25.13 30.41 9.94
C LEU A 345 -24.14 29.28 10.19
N LYS A 346 -23.13 29.13 9.34
CA LYS A 346 -22.06 28.14 9.51
C LYS A 346 -20.91 28.70 10.36
N ARG A 347 -21.11 28.86 11.67
CA ARG A 347 -20.02 29.27 12.61
C ARG A 347 -19.55 28.09 13.45
N ALA A 348 -18.38 28.23 14.06
CA ALA A 348 -17.82 27.23 14.96
C ALA A 348 -18.84 26.82 16.05
N LEU A 349 -19.02 25.51 16.22
CA LEU A 349 -20.03 24.96 17.13
C LEU A 349 -19.57 25.10 18.59
N SER A 350 -20.45 25.61 19.45
CA SER A 350 -20.24 25.60 20.90
C SER A 350 -20.32 24.17 21.44
N SER A 351 -19.36 23.77 22.28
CA SER A 351 -19.22 22.41 22.77
C SER A 351 -20.44 21.85 23.50
N ALA A 352 -21.27 22.72 24.08
CA ALA A 352 -22.43 22.32 24.86
C ALA A 352 -23.56 21.68 24.03
N TYR A 353 -23.58 21.89 22.71
CA TYR A 353 -24.62 21.36 21.81
C TYR A 353 -24.12 20.21 20.94
N ILE A 354 -22.84 19.82 21.08
CA ILE A 354 -22.23 18.75 20.28
C ILE A 354 -22.80 17.41 20.71
N SER A 355 -23.20 16.58 19.74
CA SER A 355 -23.64 15.21 20.00
C SER A 355 -22.50 14.32 20.52
N PRO A 356 -22.76 13.32 21.38
CA PRO A 356 -21.71 12.45 21.93
C PRO A 356 -20.85 11.74 20.87
N GLU A 357 -21.44 11.36 19.74
CA GLU A 357 -20.76 10.75 18.60
C GLU A 357 -19.85 11.73 17.86
N SER A 358 -20.27 12.99 17.71
CA SER A 358 -19.45 14.03 17.08
C SER A 358 -18.23 14.38 17.94
N THR A 359 -18.36 14.37 19.28
CA THR A 359 -17.21 14.53 20.18
C THR A 359 -16.18 13.40 20.02
N ARG A 360 -16.62 12.20 19.61
CA ARG A 360 -15.74 11.05 19.34
C ARG A 360 -15.15 11.05 17.92
N GLY A 361 -15.42 12.08 17.12
CA GLY A 361 -14.94 12.21 15.74
C GLY A 361 -15.67 11.32 14.73
N LEU A 362 -16.87 10.81 15.07
CA LEU A 362 -17.73 10.13 14.11
C LEU A 362 -18.44 11.17 13.23
N SER A 363 -18.63 10.86 11.95
CA SER A 363 -19.35 11.73 11.01
C SER A 363 -20.80 11.94 11.49
N PRO A 364 -21.27 13.18 11.65
CA PRO A 364 -22.63 13.47 12.07
C PRO A 364 -23.63 13.05 10.98
N ASP A 365 -24.79 12.54 11.41
CA ASP A 365 -25.96 12.32 10.55
C ASP A 365 -27.15 13.12 11.08
N VAL A 366 -28.35 12.91 10.52
CA VAL A 366 -29.58 13.64 10.93
C VAL A 366 -29.83 13.57 12.45
N ARG A 367 -29.41 12.48 13.10
CA ARG A 367 -29.63 12.26 14.52
C ARG A 367 -28.77 13.19 15.36
N ALA A 368 -27.59 13.59 14.86
CA ALA A 368 -26.74 14.55 15.55
C ALA A 368 -27.41 15.93 15.65
N ASP A 369 -28.04 16.41 14.58
CA ASP A 369 -28.79 17.67 14.63
C ASP A 369 -30.08 17.54 15.44
N ILE A 370 -30.74 16.36 15.45
CA ILE A 370 -31.87 16.07 16.36
C ILE A 370 -31.42 16.24 17.82
N TYR A 371 -30.27 15.69 18.19
CA TYR A 371 -29.71 15.87 19.53
C TYR A 371 -29.49 17.35 19.84
N SER A 372 -28.74 18.07 19.00
CA SER A 372 -28.46 19.49 19.19
C SER A 372 -29.75 20.31 19.27
N SER A 373 -30.77 19.99 18.47
CA SER A 373 -32.07 20.67 18.51
C SER A 373 -32.82 20.41 19.82
N GLY A 374 -32.70 19.21 20.40
CA GLY A 374 -33.25 18.86 21.70
C GLY A 374 -32.57 19.62 22.83
N VAL A 375 -31.24 19.76 22.78
CA VAL A 375 -30.47 20.58 23.73
C VAL A 375 -30.89 22.05 23.66
N ILE A 376 -31.10 22.57 22.44
CA ILE A 376 -31.59 23.94 22.23
C ILE A 376 -32.99 24.12 22.81
N LEU A 377 -33.91 23.16 22.58
CA LEU A 377 -35.25 23.22 23.15
C LEU A 377 -35.21 23.16 24.68
N TYR A 378 -34.38 22.28 25.26
CA TYR A 378 -34.17 22.22 26.70
C TYR A 378 -33.74 23.58 27.25
N GLU A 379 -32.70 24.19 26.68
CA GLU A 379 -32.21 25.50 27.11
C GLU A 379 -33.25 26.62 26.92
N MET A 380 -34.01 26.62 25.82
CA MET A 380 -35.09 27.59 25.65
C MET A 380 -36.15 27.48 26.74
N LEU A 381 -36.46 26.26 27.20
CA LEU A 381 -37.49 26.02 28.23
C LEU A 381 -36.97 26.34 29.64
N THR A 382 -35.75 25.91 29.96
CA THR A 382 -35.19 26.01 31.32
C THR A 382 -34.35 27.26 31.56
N GLY A 383 -33.85 27.89 30.48
CA GLY A 383 -32.89 28.99 30.52
C GLY A 383 -31.46 28.57 30.90
N LYS A 384 -31.19 27.27 31.07
CA LYS A 384 -29.91 26.73 31.55
C LYS A 384 -29.56 25.41 30.88
N LEU A 385 -28.28 25.03 30.90
CA LEU A 385 -27.77 23.74 30.43
C LEU A 385 -27.22 22.85 31.55
N GLU A 386 -27.27 23.35 32.79
CA GLU A 386 -26.98 22.56 33.98
C GLU A 386 -27.92 21.35 34.02
N ASP A 387 -27.37 20.17 34.33
CA ASP A 387 -28.10 18.90 34.45
C ASP A 387 -28.83 18.40 33.17
N LEU A 388 -28.34 18.78 31.99
CA LEU A 388 -28.88 18.31 30.69
C LEU A 388 -29.05 16.78 30.67
N GLY A 389 -30.30 16.33 30.57
CA GLY A 389 -30.66 14.92 30.46
C GLY A 389 -30.60 14.12 31.77
N SER A 390 -30.19 14.73 32.89
CA SER A 390 -30.31 14.15 34.24
C SER A 390 -31.56 14.63 34.99
N THR A 391 -32.08 15.81 34.65
CA THR A 391 -33.31 16.38 35.23
C THR A 391 -34.35 16.60 34.13
N ARG A 392 -35.63 16.30 34.40
CA ARG A 392 -36.71 16.56 33.44
C ARG A 392 -37.01 18.05 33.40
N VAL A 393 -37.46 18.55 32.25
CA VAL A 393 -37.87 19.95 32.10
C VAL A 393 -39.03 20.28 33.04
N ILE A 394 -39.99 19.35 33.21
CA ILE A 394 -41.13 19.55 34.10
C ILE A 394 -40.75 19.68 35.58
N ASP A 395 -39.60 19.15 35.98
CA ASP A 395 -39.10 19.28 37.36
C ASP A 395 -38.49 20.67 37.61
N ILE A 396 -38.19 21.42 36.54
CA ILE A 396 -37.60 22.76 36.56
C ILE A 396 -38.66 23.83 36.25
N VAL A 397 -39.64 23.50 35.41
CA VAL A 397 -40.58 24.44 34.81
C VAL A 397 -42.00 23.85 34.81
N GLU A 398 -42.87 24.37 35.69
CA GLU A 398 -44.24 23.87 35.90
C GLU A 398 -45.19 24.08 34.70
N ASP A 399 -44.91 25.08 33.84
CA ASP A 399 -45.77 25.42 32.68
C ASP A 399 -45.47 24.60 31.41
N VAL A 400 -44.59 23.60 31.51
CA VAL A 400 -44.24 22.68 30.43
C VAL A 400 -45.10 21.41 30.49
N PRO A 401 -45.82 21.04 29.42
CA PRO A 401 -46.57 19.79 29.39
C PRO A 401 -45.66 18.55 29.40
N ASP A 402 -46.09 17.48 30.10
CA ASP A 402 -45.34 16.20 30.17
C ASP A 402 -44.92 15.68 28.79
N TRP A 403 -45.81 15.75 27.82
CA TRP A 403 -45.55 15.26 26.46
C TRP A 403 -44.42 16.02 25.75
N LEU A 404 -44.23 17.31 26.07
CA LEU A 404 -43.16 18.11 25.48
C LEU A 404 -41.82 17.70 26.08
N ASP A 405 -41.80 17.43 27.38
CA ASP A 405 -40.63 16.90 28.09
C ASP A 405 -40.23 15.51 27.57
N GLU A 406 -41.19 14.62 27.32
CA GLU A 406 -40.92 13.30 26.70
C GLU A 406 -40.19 13.42 25.36
N ILE A 407 -40.60 14.37 24.52
CA ILE A 407 -39.95 14.65 23.24
C ILE A 407 -38.52 15.18 23.46
N VAL A 408 -38.33 16.13 24.38
CA VAL A 408 -37.00 16.68 24.71
C VAL A 408 -36.06 15.57 25.15
N ILE A 409 -36.49 14.72 26.09
CA ILE A 409 -35.69 13.61 26.64
C ILE A 409 -35.31 12.61 25.54
N LYS A 410 -36.24 12.29 24.63
CA LYS A 410 -35.98 11.38 23.51
C LYS A 410 -34.97 11.97 22.52
N CYS A 411 -35.02 13.27 22.25
CA CYS A 411 -34.03 13.95 21.40
C CYS A 411 -32.61 13.92 22.01
N ILE A 412 -32.47 14.10 23.33
CA ILE A 412 -31.16 14.23 23.99
C ILE A 412 -30.56 12.90 24.50
N LYS A 413 -31.07 11.75 24.06
CA LYS A 413 -30.50 10.44 24.42
C LYS A 413 -29.05 10.32 23.93
N LYS A 414 -28.18 9.83 24.82
CA LYS A 414 -26.74 9.65 24.55
C LYS A 414 -26.47 8.64 23.43
N VAL A 415 -27.27 7.59 23.36
CA VAL A 415 -27.24 6.58 22.29
C VAL A 415 -28.10 7.09 21.14
N ARG A 416 -27.56 7.13 19.91
CA ARG A 416 -28.25 7.72 18.76
C ARG A 416 -29.41 6.85 18.24
N GLU A 417 -29.34 5.54 18.45
CA GLU A 417 -30.39 4.59 18.11
C GLU A 417 -31.64 4.77 18.99
N ASP A 418 -31.49 5.33 20.19
CA ASP A 418 -32.59 5.62 21.12
C ASP A 418 -33.29 6.97 20.85
N ARG A 419 -32.77 7.76 19.89
CA ARG A 419 -33.37 9.02 19.45
C ARG A 419 -34.40 8.78 18.35
N TYR A 420 -35.09 9.84 17.96
CA TYR A 420 -35.76 9.91 16.67
C TYR A 420 -34.76 9.65 15.53
N GLN A 421 -35.18 8.87 14.53
CA GLN A 421 -34.31 8.52 13.41
C GLN A 421 -34.44 9.54 12.26
N GLY A 422 -35.54 10.30 12.22
CA GLY A 422 -35.73 11.45 11.36
C GLY A 422 -36.57 12.55 12.01
N ILE A 423 -36.55 13.75 11.41
CA ILE A 423 -37.35 14.90 11.89
C ILE A 423 -38.86 14.64 11.68
N ASP A 424 -39.24 13.90 10.63
CA ASP A 424 -40.63 13.51 10.40
C ASP A 424 -41.22 12.67 11.54
N ASP A 425 -40.39 11.85 12.21
CA ASP A 425 -40.79 11.09 13.39
C ASP A 425 -41.19 12.04 14.54
N ILE A 426 -40.44 13.14 14.71
CA ILE A 426 -40.74 14.19 15.70
C ILE A 426 -42.07 14.85 15.38
N PHE A 427 -42.32 15.21 14.12
CA PHE A 427 -43.59 15.82 13.71
C PHE A 427 -44.78 14.87 13.89
N THR A 428 -44.55 13.56 13.75
CA THR A 428 -45.55 12.53 13.99
C THR A 428 -45.91 12.44 15.47
N ASP A 429 -44.90 12.36 16.35
CA ASP A 429 -45.11 12.30 17.81
C ASP A 429 -45.72 13.62 18.33
N LEU A 430 -45.27 14.78 17.85
CA LEU A 430 -45.87 16.08 18.18
C LEU A 430 -47.37 16.13 17.85
N LYS A 431 -47.80 15.58 16.71
CA LYS A 431 -49.22 15.54 16.32
C LYS A 431 -50.02 14.55 17.15
N ALA A 432 -49.44 13.39 17.49
CA ALA A 432 -50.11 12.37 18.28
C ALA A 432 -50.31 12.81 19.73
N LEU A 433 -49.24 13.28 20.38
CA LEU A 433 -49.23 13.66 21.79
C LEU A 433 -49.97 14.96 22.08
N SER A 434 -50.04 15.88 21.11
CA SER A 434 -50.88 17.09 21.23
C SER A 434 -52.38 16.84 21.07
N LYS A 435 -52.77 15.72 20.45
CA LYS A 435 -54.18 15.32 20.28
C LYS A 435 -54.72 14.49 21.45
N SER A 436 -53.91 13.59 22.02
CA SER A 436 -54.37 12.70 23.10
C SER A 436 -54.80 13.41 24.39
N LYS A 437 -54.44 14.69 24.57
CA LYS A 437 -54.83 15.51 25.74
C LYS A 437 -55.92 16.57 25.44
N LYS A 438 -56.42 16.65 24.20
CA LYS A 438 -57.57 17.52 23.83
C LYS A 438 -58.93 16.87 24.05
N GLU A 439 -58.98 15.55 24.25
CA GLU A 439 -60.16 14.86 24.74
C GLU A 439 -60.07 14.76 26.28
N PRO A 440 -60.87 15.52 27.03
CA PRO A 440 -61.09 15.19 28.43
C PRO A 440 -61.83 13.86 28.49
N ASP A 441 -61.42 12.97 29.39
CA ASP A 441 -62.22 11.83 29.85
C ASP A 441 -63.64 12.31 30.18
N THR A 442 -64.52 12.20 29.20
CA THR A 442 -65.97 12.44 29.32
C THR A 442 -66.64 11.19 28.79
N LYS A 443 -66.40 10.07 29.47
CA LYS A 443 -67.23 8.86 29.47
C LYS A 443 -66.76 7.87 30.54
N SER A 444 -67.00 8.23 31.79
CA SER A 444 -67.25 7.25 32.86
C SER A 444 -67.86 7.95 34.07
N GLU A 445 -69.18 8.10 34.05
CA GLU A 445 -70.08 7.87 35.19
C GLU A 445 -71.52 7.68 34.67
#